data_AF-A0A3Q8FEB8-F1
#
_entry.id   AF-A0A3Q8FEB8-F1
#
_cell.length_a   1.000
_cell.length_b   1.000
_cell.length_c   1.000
_cell.angle_alpha   90.00
_cell.angle_beta   90.00
_cell.angle_gamma   90.00
#
_symmetry.space_group_name_H-M   'P 1'
#
loop_
_entity.id
_entity.type
_entity.pdbx_description
1 polymer ?
#
loop_
_entity_poly.entity_id
_entity_poly.type
_entity_poly.pdbx_seq_one_letter_code
_entity_poly.pdbx_strand_id
1 'polypeptide(L)'
;MMILVRHAESAANAGLPTNSPDGIALTYLGVRQAEDLAENWTGRPAAIVSSPFVRARQTAEPLARRFGIPIDTASVQEFTYLSPPKCVGTTAASRRSWVLAYWDLSDPDHRDGPGAETFREFVERARRLLADATWRDRGEVVVFCHGQFIQMVRWLQEHPARPVDSEAMRHFRTVDLKQPIEHCQQYRICAG
;
A
#
# COMPACT_ATOMS: atom_id res chain seq x y z
N MET A 1 5.00 -13.38 -13.02
CA MET A 1 3.76 -12.59 -12.76
C MET A 1 3.83 -12.05 -11.35
N MET A 2 3.41 -10.81 -11.12
CA MET A 2 3.32 -10.25 -9.76
C MET A 2 1.85 -9.98 -9.40
N ILE A 3 1.47 -10.33 -8.17
CA ILE A 3 0.14 -10.03 -7.61
C ILE A 3 0.33 -9.14 -6.39
N LEU A 4 -0.14 -7.89 -6.48
CA LEU A 4 -0.22 -7.00 -5.33
C LEU A 4 -1.50 -7.27 -4.57
N VAL A 5 -1.42 -7.34 -3.24
CA VAL A 5 -2.56 -7.58 -2.36
C VAL A 5 -2.65 -6.46 -1.34
N ARG A 6 -3.79 -5.77 -1.27
CA ARG A 6 -4.03 -4.80 -0.19
C ARG A 6 -4.15 -5.56 1.13
N HIS A 7 -3.51 -5.07 2.19
CA HIS A 7 -3.69 -5.63 3.54
C HIS A 7 -5.18 -5.70 3.94
N ALA A 8 -5.49 -6.62 4.85
CA ALA A 8 -6.81 -6.77 5.45
C ALA A 8 -7.17 -5.58 6.37
N GLU A 9 -8.40 -5.51 6.89
CA GLU A 9 -8.84 -4.40 7.73
C GLU A 9 -7.91 -4.17 8.94
N SER A 10 -7.43 -2.93 9.09
CA SER A 10 -6.59 -2.52 10.22
C SER A 10 -7.36 -1.68 11.23
N ALA A 11 -6.81 -1.52 12.44
CA ALA A 11 -7.37 -0.66 13.48
C ALA A 11 -7.66 0.77 12.97
N ALA A 12 -6.80 1.33 12.11
CA ALA A 12 -7.04 2.63 11.48
C ALA A 12 -8.26 2.63 10.54
N ASN A 13 -8.48 1.55 9.79
CA ASN A 13 -9.64 1.43 8.90
C ASN A 13 -10.94 1.33 9.70
N ALA A 14 -10.90 0.68 10.86
CA ALA A 14 -12.01 0.64 11.82
C ALA A 14 -12.20 1.95 12.61
N GLY A 15 -11.45 3.01 12.30
CA GLY A 15 -11.60 4.34 12.91
C GLY A 15 -10.91 4.51 14.26
N LEU A 16 -10.10 3.54 14.70
CA LEU A 16 -9.37 3.62 15.96
C LEU A 16 -8.18 4.60 15.87
N PRO A 17 -7.78 5.22 16.99
CA PRO A 17 -6.61 6.09 17.03
C PRO A 17 -5.33 5.29 16.77
N THR A 18 -4.34 5.92 16.13
CA THR A 18 -3.05 5.28 15.86
C THR A 18 -1.86 6.11 16.33
N ASN A 19 -0.81 5.42 16.75
CA ASN A 19 0.42 6.04 17.28
C ASN A 19 1.53 6.14 16.22
N SER A 20 1.57 5.23 15.27
CA SER A 20 2.51 5.25 14.17
C SER A 20 1.89 4.61 12.92
N PRO A 21 2.31 4.97 11.70
CA PRO A 21 1.79 4.38 10.47
C PRO A 21 2.21 2.92 10.27
N ASP A 22 3.38 2.52 10.78
CA ASP A 22 3.98 1.21 10.62
C ASP A 22 3.46 0.17 11.63
N GLY A 23 3.12 0.59 12.84
CA GLY A 23 2.70 -0.28 13.96
C GLY A 23 1.21 -0.63 14.00
N ILE A 24 0.42 -0.21 13.01
CA ILE A 24 -1.04 -0.44 13.00
C ILE A 24 -1.32 -1.91 12.72
N ALA A 25 -1.94 -2.59 13.68
CA ALA A 25 -2.33 -4.00 13.58
C ALA A 25 -3.67 -4.20 12.84
N LEU A 26 -3.90 -5.43 12.39
CA LEU A 26 -5.20 -5.90 11.92
C LEU A 26 -6.24 -5.91 13.05
N THR A 27 -7.51 -5.72 12.69
CA THR A 27 -8.63 -5.99 13.60
C THR A 27 -8.91 -7.50 13.64
N TYR A 28 -9.83 -7.94 14.52
CA TYR A 28 -10.31 -9.32 14.49
C TYR A 28 -10.91 -9.69 13.12
N LEU A 29 -11.67 -8.77 12.51
CA LEU A 29 -12.20 -8.94 11.15
C LEU A 29 -11.05 -9.03 10.13
N GLY A 30 -10.04 -8.16 10.23
CA GLY A 30 -8.86 -8.21 9.37
C GLY A 30 -8.09 -9.52 9.44
N VAL A 31 -7.95 -10.09 10.65
CA VAL A 31 -7.35 -11.43 10.81
C VAL A 31 -8.18 -12.48 10.07
N ARG A 32 -9.51 -12.47 10.21
CA ARG A 32 -10.38 -13.39 9.46
C ARG A 32 -10.26 -13.24 7.96
N GLN A 33 -10.27 -12.00 7.46
CA GLN A 33 -10.07 -11.71 6.04
C GLN A 33 -8.71 -12.22 5.50
N ALA A 34 -7.65 -12.18 6.31
CA ALA A 34 -6.33 -12.69 5.94
C ALA A 34 -6.30 -14.23 5.89
N GLU A 35 -6.94 -14.91 6.86
CA GLU A 35 -7.10 -16.37 6.84
C GLU A 35 -7.95 -16.80 5.63
N ASP A 36 -9.10 -16.16 5.39
CA ASP A 36 -10.00 -16.47 4.27
C ASP A 36 -9.27 -16.29 2.91
N LEU A 37 -8.49 -15.21 2.76
CA LEU A 37 -7.66 -14.98 1.59
C LEU A 37 -6.68 -16.14 1.37
N ALA A 38 -6.00 -16.57 2.44
CA ALA A 38 -5.02 -17.63 2.38
C ALA A 38 -5.67 -18.98 2.09
N GLU A 39 -6.85 -19.30 2.65
CA GLU A 39 -7.62 -20.53 2.41
C GLU A 39 -8.12 -20.63 0.96
N ASN A 40 -8.49 -19.50 0.36
CA ASN A 40 -8.97 -19.44 -1.02
C ASN A 40 -7.84 -19.25 -2.06
N TRP A 41 -6.58 -19.12 -1.64
CA TRP A 41 -5.46 -18.99 -2.57
C TRP A 41 -5.21 -20.29 -3.33
N THR A 42 -5.08 -20.19 -4.65
CA THR A 42 -4.83 -21.33 -5.55
C THR A 42 -3.41 -21.32 -6.07
N GLY A 43 -2.78 -22.50 -6.11
CA GLY A 43 -1.37 -22.63 -6.50
C GLY A 43 -0.40 -22.18 -5.41
N ARG A 44 0.82 -22.72 -5.46
CA ARG A 44 1.91 -22.34 -4.55
C ARG A 44 2.63 -21.13 -5.15
N PRO A 45 2.67 -19.96 -4.47
CA PRO A 45 3.50 -18.84 -4.90
C PRO A 45 4.97 -19.24 -4.97
N ALA A 46 5.73 -18.60 -5.85
CA ALA A 46 7.18 -18.76 -5.87
C ALA A 46 7.86 -17.92 -4.78
N ALA A 47 7.29 -16.78 -4.43
CA ALA A 47 7.78 -15.91 -3.37
C ALA A 47 6.63 -15.10 -2.74
N ILE A 48 6.80 -14.77 -1.46
CA ILE A 48 5.90 -13.88 -0.71
C ILE A 48 6.72 -12.71 -0.19
N VAL A 49 6.29 -11.50 -0.54
CA VAL A 49 6.90 -10.25 -0.12
C VAL A 49 5.85 -9.44 0.64
N SER A 50 6.28 -8.69 1.64
CA SER A 50 5.40 -7.78 2.37
C SER A 50 6.04 -6.41 2.58
N SER A 51 5.19 -5.40 2.70
CA SER A 51 5.57 -4.11 3.28
C SER A 51 6.11 -4.30 4.71
N PRO A 52 7.02 -3.42 5.18
CA PRO A 52 7.47 -3.45 6.58
C PRO A 52 6.35 -3.14 7.59
N PHE A 53 5.19 -2.65 7.17
CA PHE A 53 4.10 -2.27 8.08
C PHE A 53 3.37 -3.50 8.62
N VAL A 54 3.10 -3.52 9.93
CA VAL A 54 2.58 -4.68 10.68
C VAL A 54 1.36 -5.30 10.02
N ARG A 55 0.32 -4.50 9.68
CA ARG A 55 -0.90 -5.00 9.02
C ARG A 55 -0.65 -5.75 7.71
N ALA A 56 0.31 -5.32 6.89
CA ALA A 56 0.61 -6.00 5.64
C ALA A 56 1.33 -7.33 5.90
N ARG A 57 2.23 -7.36 6.89
CA ARG A 57 2.90 -8.59 7.33
C ARG A 57 1.92 -9.60 7.93
N GLN A 58 1.05 -9.14 8.82
CA GLN A 58 -0.03 -9.95 9.41
C GLN A 58 -1.00 -10.50 8.36
N THR A 59 -1.26 -9.75 7.27
CA THR A 59 -2.08 -10.25 6.16
C THR A 59 -1.36 -11.34 5.36
N ALA A 60 -0.03 -11.28 5.25
CA ALA A 60 0.78 -12.25 4.52
C ALA A 60 1.01 -13.56 5.28
N GLU A 61 1.01 -13.50 6.62
CA GLU A 61 1.35 -14.62 7.51
C GLU A 61 0.52 -15.90 7.28
N PRO A 62 -0.82 -15.85 7.13
CA PRO A 62 -1.60 -17.06 6.84
C PRO A 62 -1.18 -17.76 5.54
N LEU A 63 -0.96 -17.01 4.46
CA LEU A 63 -0.53 -17.56 3.18
C LEU A 63 0.87 -18.15 3.27
N ALA A 64 1.78 -17.45 3.93
CA ALA A 64 3.14 -17.90 4.18
C ALA A 64 3.18 -19.20 4.98
N ARG A 65 2.38 -19.32 6.06
CA ARG A 65 2.25 -20.55 6.83
C ARG A 65 1.68 -21.69 5.99
N ARG A 66 0.62 -21.44 5.21
CA ARG A 66 -0.03 -22.45 4.37
C ARG A 66 0.95 -23.12 3.40
N PHE A 67 1.82 -22.33 2.76
CA PHE A 67 2.75 -22.85 1.76
C PHE A 67 4.17 -23.10 2.29
N GLY A 68 4.47 -22.75 3.55
CA GLY A 68 5.82 -22.86 4.11
C GLY A 68 6.83 -21.99 3.36
N ILE A 69 6.45 -20.77 3.01
CA ILE A 69 7.28 -19.79 2.27
C ILE A 69 7.64 -18.65 3.23
N PRO A 70 8.93 -18.26 3.36
CA PRO A 70 9.30 -17.11 4.17
C PRO A 70 8.75 -15.80 3.57
N ILE A 71 8.55 -14.79 4.43
CA ILE A 71 8.09 -13.46 4.01
C ILE A 71 9.29 -12.53 3.90
N ASP A 72 9.66 -12.19 2.67
CA ASP A 72 10.63 -11.14 2.38
C ASP A 72 10.02 -9.75 2.59
N THR A 73 10.85 -8.75 2.85
CA THR A 73 10.39 -7.36 3.07
C THR A 73 10.84 -6.46 1.93
N ALA A 74 9.93 -5.62 1.41
CA ALA A 74 10.22 -4.63 0.37
C ALA A 74 9.59 -3.27 0.68
N SER A 75 10.09 -2.22 0.03
CA SER A 75 9.65 -0.82 0.20
C SER A 75 8.30 -0.51 -0.47
N VAL A 76 7.27 -1.30 -0.15
CA VAL A 76 5.91 -1.23 -0.70
C VAL A 76 4.88 -0.75 0.33
N GLN A 77 5.33 0.02 1.32
CA GLN A 77 4.48 0.61 2.37
C GLN A 77 3.50 1.69 1.88
N GLU A 78 2.49 2.01 2.69
CA GLU A 78 1.48 3.02 2.36
C GLU A 78 2.08 4.41 2.20
N PHE A 79 1.38 5.28 1.46
CA PHE A 79 1.76 6.68 1.34
C PHE A 79 1.66 7.41 2.69
N THR A 80 2.80 7.80 3.25
CA THR A 80 2.90 8.50 4.55
C THR A 80 3.05 10.00 4.30
N TYR A 81 2.01 10.67 3.83
CA TYR A 81 2.07 12.09 3.46
C TYR A 81 1.86 13.06 4.63
N LEU A 82 1.25 12.61 5.73
CA LEU A 82 1.19 13.37 6.98
C LEU A 82 2.32 12.94 7.91
N SER A 83 2.94 13.90 8.57
CA SER A 83 4.01 13.71 9.55
C SER A 83 3.54 12.78 10.68
N PRO A 84 4.18 11.61 10.91
CA PRO A 84 3.78 10.69 11.98
C PRO A 84 3.72 11.34 13.38
N PRO A 85 4.67 12.19 13.81
CA PRO A 85 4.57 12.91 15.08
C PRO A 85 3.29 13.73 15.26
N LYS A 86 2.77 14.34 14.18
CA LYS A 86 1.51 15.11 14.18
C LYS A 86 0.27 14.22 14.34
N CYS A 87 0.40 12.93 14.03
CA CYS A 87 -0.69 11.98 13.94
C CYS A 87 -0.83 11.09 15.18
N VAL A 88 0.09 11.13 16.14
CA VAL A 88 0.04 10.28 17.35
C VAL A 88 -1.28 10.45 18.09
N GLY A 89 -1.94 9.33 18.42
CA GLY A 89 -3.18 9.30 19.20
C GLY A 89 -4.42 9.82 18.46
N THR A 90 -4.31 10.17 17.18
CA THR A 90 -5.42 10.72 16.39
C THR A 90 -6.09 9.64 15.54
N THR A 91 -7.36 9.83 15.19
CA THR A 91 -8.13 8.96 14.28
C THR A 91 -8.12 9.50 12.85
N ALA A 92 -8.48 8.66 11.87
CA ALA A 92 -8.65 9.10 10.48
C ALA A 92 -9.66 10.27 10.35
N ALA A 93 -10.74 10.26 11.15
CA ALA A 93 -11.72 11.33 11.17
C ALA A 93 -11.12 12.66 11.66
N SER A 94 -10.35 12.63 12.75
CA SER A 94 -9.70 13.83 13.29
C SER A 94 -8.62 14.42 12.36
N ARG A 95 -7.98 13.59 11.53
CA ARG A 95 -6.97 14.02 10.54
C ARG A 95 -7.57 14.62 9.28
N ARG A 96 -8.90 14.59 9.11
CA ARG A 96 -9.57 14.92 7.83
C ARG A 96 -9.19 16.29 7.28
N SER A 97 -9.15 17.33 8.12
CA SER A 97 -8.78 18.68 7.68
C SER A 97 -7.32 18.75 7.20
N TRP A 98 -6.40 18.04 7.84
CA TRP A 98 -5.00 17.96 7.43
C TRP A 98 -4.84 17.19 6.12
N VAL A 99 -5.59 16.10 5.94
CA VAL A 99 -5.63 15.36 4.68
C VAL A 99 -6.11 16.26 3.55
N LEU A 100 -7.22 16.99 3.75
CA LEU A 100 -7.74 17.91 2.75
C LEU A 100 -6.71 18.99 2.40
N ALA A 101 -6.13 19.66 3.40
CA ALA A 101 -5.12 20.69 3.19
C ALA A 101 -3.89 20.18 2.40
N TYR A 102 -3.40 18.97 2.70
CA TYR A 102 -2.29 18.36 1.97
C TYR A 102 -2.62 18.15 0.48
N TRP A 103 -3.80 17.57 0.19
CA TRP A 103 -4.20 17.29 -1.18
C TRP A 103 -4.60 18.57 -1.94
N ASP A 104 -5.19 19.56 -1.28
CA ASP A 104 -5.54 20.86 -1.87
C ASP A 104 -4.29 21.68 -2.24
N LEU A 105 -3.22 21.59 -1.44
CA LEU A 105 -1.93 22.21 -1.77
C LEU A 105 -1.39 21.67 -3.11
N SER A 106 -1.59 20.38 -3.39
CA SER A 106 -1.20 19.74 -4.66
C SER A 106 0.26 20.01 -5.06
N ASP A 107 1.16 20.15 -4.09
CA ASP A 107 2.58 20.37 -4.32
C ASP A 107 3.31 19.01 -4.23
N PRO A 108 3.86 18.49 -5.35
CA PRO A 108 4.49 17.18 -5.36
C PRO A 108 5.79 17.10 -4.54
N ASP A 109 6.39 18.24 -4.24
CA ASP A 109 7.65 18.37 -3.50
C ASP A 109 7.43 18.75 -2.03
N HIS A 110 6.18 19.03 -1.64
CA HIS A 110 5.82 19.31 -0.26
C HIS A 110 6.00 18.09 0.66
N ARG A 111 6.65 18.32 1.81
CA ARG A 111 6.76 17.38 2.93
C ARG A 111 6.12 18.00 4.18
N ASP A 112 5.07 17.37 4.72
CA ASP A 112 4.34 17.88 5.90
C ASP A 112 5.20 17.93 7.18
N GLY A 113 6.23 17.08 7.28
CA GLY A 113 7.17 17.09 8.40
C GLY A 113 8.06 15.84 8.49
N PRO A 114 8.79 15.67 9.61
CA PRO A 114 9.67 14.51 9.82
C PRO A 114 8.92 13.19 9.67
N GLY A 115 9.48 12.27 8.88
CA GLY A 115 8.90 10.94 8.62
C GLY A 115 7.77 10.92 7.60
N ALA A 116 7.28 12.06 7.12
CA ALA A 116 6.41 12.11 5.94
C ALA A 116 7.23 11.94 4.66
N GLU A 117 6.63 11.39 3.61
CA GLU A 117 7.20 11.30 2.25
C GLU A 117 6.52 12.32 1.31
N THR A 118 7.26 12.86 0.35
CA THR A 118 6.67 13.71 -0.70
C THR A 118 5.92 12.85 -1.72
N PHE A 119 5.01 13.45 -2.48
CA PHE A 119 4.34 12.73 -3.57
C PHE A 119 5.34 12.24 -4.61
N ARG A 120 6.40 13.02 -4.89
CA ARG A 120 7.47 12.60 -5.79
C ARG A 120 8.22 11.37 -5.28
N GLU A 121 8.55 11.31 -3.98
CA GLU A 121 9.18 10.13 -3.37
C GLU A 121 8.29 8.90 -3.47
N PHE A 122 6.99 9.07 -3.25
CA PHE A 122 6.01 8.01 -3.36
C PHE A 122 5.91 7.45 -4.79
N VAL A 123 5.85 8.33 -5.79
CA VAL A 123 5.87 7.94 -7.21
C VAL A 123 7.15 7.18 -7.56
N GLU A 124 8.31 7.69 -7.16
CA GLU A 124 9.60 7.03 -7.45
C GLU A 124 9.70 5.65 -6.79
N ARG A 125 9.12 5.47 -5.61
CA ARG A 125 9.07 4.18 -4.92
C ARG A 125 8.21 3.16 -5.68
N ALA A 126 7.06 3.57 -6.21
CA ALA A 126 6.24 2.72 -7.08
C ALA A 126 6.91 2.43 -8.43
N ARG A 127 7.62 3.41 -9.03
CA ARG A 127 8.42 3.21 -10.25
C ARG A 127 9.52 2.17 -10.06
N ARG A 128 10.22 2.19 -8.92
CA ARG A 128 11.24 1.17 -8.59
C ARG A 128 10.68 -0.24 -8.56
N LEU A 129 9.47 -0.44 -8.02
CA LEU A 129 8.82 -1.75 -8.04
C LEU A 129 8.52 -2.21 -9.49
N LEU A 130 8.01 -1.31 -10.34
CA LEU A 130 7.70 -1.62 -11.74
C LEU A 130 8.97 -1.89 -12.57
N ALA A 131 10.07 -1.21 -12.25
CA ALA A 131 11.37 -1.36 -12.93
C ALA A 131 12.15 -2.60 -12.46
N ASP A 132 11.88 -3.09 -11.24
CA ASP A 132 12.51 -4.31 -10.73
C ASP A 132 12.16 -5.49 -11.63
N ALA A 133 13.14 -6.03 -12.34
CA ALA A 133 12.94 -7.18 -13.22
C ALA A 133 13.05 -8.53 -12.49
N THR A 134 13.47 -8.54 -11.21
CA THR A 134 13.84 -9.78 -10.49
C THR A 134 12.68 -10.74 -10.29
N TRP A 135 11.43 -10.27 -10.42
CA TRP A 135 10.23 -11.09 -10.31
C TRP A 135 9.78 -11.73 -11.63
N ARG A 136 10.28 -11.28 -12.78
CA ARG A 136 9.75 -11.69 -14.09
C ARG A 136 9.93 -13.18 -14.36
N ASP A 137 11.04 -13.76 -13.91
CA ASP A 137 11.39 -15.16 -14.16
C ASP A 137 11.14 -16.08 -12.95
N ARG A 138 10.62 -15.55 -11.84
CA ARG A 138 10.45 -16.33 -10.59
C ARG A 138 9.18 -17.17 -10.56
N GLY A 139 8.24 -16.97 -11.47
CA GLY A 139 6.88 -17.51 -11.36
C GLY A 139 5.90 -16.49 -10.76
N GLU A 140 4.94 -16.93 -9.95
CA GLU A 140 4.00 -16.04 -9.24
C GLU A 140 4.65 -15.46 -7.97
N VAL A 141 4.79 -14.14 -7.92
CA VAL A 141 5.25 -13.39 -6.72
C VAL A 141 4.08 -12.65 -6.12
N VAL A 142 3.79 -12.89 -4.84
CA VAL A 142 2.70 -12.22 -4.11
C VAL A 142 3.27 -11.14 -3.21
N VAL A 143 2.77 -9.92 -3.33
CA VAL A 143 3.28 -8.73 -2.62
C VAL A 143 2.16 -8.10 -1.78
N PHE A 144 2.24 -8.24 -0.47
CA PHE A 144 1.29 -7.64 0.47
C PHE A 144 1.66 -6.18 0.77
N CYS A 145 0.78 -5.26 0.40
CA CYS A 145 0.99 -3.82 0.46
C CYS A 145 -0.29 -3.07 0.82
N HIS A 146 -0.53 -1.90 0.24
CA HIS A 146 -1.51 -0.93 0.73
C HIS A 146 -2.33 -0.30 -0.40
N GLY A 147 -3.43 0.35 -0.04
CA GLY A 147 -4.43 0.81 -1.00
C GLY A 147 -3.87 1.86 -1.96
N GLN A 148 -3.29 2.94 -1.42
CA GLN A 148 -2.76 4.01 -2.28
C GLN A 148 -1.51 3.55 -3.02
N PHE A 149 -0.70 2.67 -2.42
CA PHE A 149 0.45 2.08 -3.11
C PHE A 149 0.04 1.28 -4.36
N ILE A 150 -0.99 0.42 -4.26
CA ILE A 150 -1.55 -0.30 -5.42
C ILE A 150 -2.15 0.69 -6.43
N GLN A 151 -2.87 1.72 -5.97
CA GLN A 151 -3.39 2.73 -6.88
C GLN A 151 -2.29 3.48 -7.63
N MET A 152 -1.16 3.76 -6.97
CA MET A 152 -0.04 4.43 -7.63
C MET A 152 0.56 3.55 -8.71
N VAL A 153 0.72 2.25 -8.43
CA VAL A 153 1.18 1.28 -9.43
C VAL A 153 0.22 1.21 -10.62
N ARG A 154 -1.08 1.05 -10.38
CA ARG A 154 -2.12 1.06 -11.42
C ARG A 154 -2.07 2.34 -12.26
N TRP A 155 -2.01 3.48 -11.58
CA TRP A 155 -2.01 4.80 -12.21
C TRP A 155 -0.77 5.01 -13.10
N LEU A 156 0.40 4.54 -12.66
CA LEU A 156 1.64 4.61 -13.45
C LEU A 156 1.63 3.68 -14.67
N GLN A 157 0.95 2.53 -14.61
CA GLN A 157 0.80 1.67 -15.79
C GLN A 157 -0.11 2.31 -16.86
N GLU A 158 -1.12 3.07 -16.44
CA GLU A 158 -2.01 3.81 -17.33
C GLU A 158 -1.38 5.13 -17.85
N HIS A 159 -0.46 5.72 -17.09
CA HIS A 159 0.15 7.02 -17.39
C HIS A 159 1.70 7.02 -17.28
N PRO A 160 2.41 6.11 -17.97
CA PRO A 160 3.83 5.84 -17.72
C PRO A 160 4.77 7.02 -17.97
N ALA A 161 4.44 7.89 -18.93
CA ALA A 161 5.25 9.04 -19.31
C ALA A 161 4.83 10.36 -18.64
N ARG A 162 3.84 10.35 -17.73
CA ARG A 162 3.33 11.58 -17.15
C ARG A 162 4.37 12.21 -16.20
N PRO A 163 4.65 13.53 -16.31
CA PRO A 163 5.50 14.22 -15.35
C PRO A 163 4.89 14.18 -13.95
N VAL A 164 5.75 14.27 -12.93
CA VAL A 164 5.31 14.37 -11.53
C VAL A 164 5.21 15.84 -11.17
N ASP A 165 4.01 16.38 -11.38
CA ASP A 165 3.63 17.77 -11.12
C ASP A 165 2.30 17.84 -10.33
N SER A 166 1.84 19.06 -10.06
CA SER A 166 0.59 19.31 -9.34
C SER A 166 -0.65 18.76 -10.05
N GLU A 167 -0.66 18.71 -11.38
CA GLU A 167 -1.80 18.19 -12.14
C GLU A 167 -1.87 16.67 -12.03
N ALA A 168 -0.72 15.99 -12.15
CA ALA A 168 -0.59 14.57 -11.91
C ALA A 168 -1.04 14.19 -10.50
N MET A 169 -0.66 14.95 -9.48
CA MET A 169 -1.06 14.71 -8.10
C MET A 169 -2.59 14.83 -7.91
N ARG A 170 -3.23 15.88 -8.47
CA ARG A 170 -4.70 16.04 -8.44
C ARG A 170 -5.41 14.92 -9.20
N HIS A 171 -4.88 14.53 -10.35
CA HIS A 171 -5.45 13.46 -11.14
C HIS A 171 -5.36 12.11 -10.43
N PHE A 172 -4.19 11.76 -9.89
CA PHE A 172 -4.01 10.58 -9.04
C PHE A 172 -5.03 10.57 -7.90
N ARG A 173 -5.16 11.69 -7.16
CA ARG A 173 -6.10 11.79 -6.05
C ARG A 173 -7.56 11.58 -6.47
N THR A 174 -7.92 12.08 -7.64
CA THR A 174 -9.27 11.88 -8.22
C THR A 174 -9.54 10.41 -8.50
N VAL A 175 -8.56 9.69 -9.05
CA VAL A 175 -8.66 8.25 -9.33
C VAL A 175 -8.70 7.44 -8.03
N ASP A 176 -7.81 7.74 -7.08
CA ASP A 176 -7.72 7.11 -5.76
C ASP A 176 -9.06 7.15 -5.00
N LEU A 177 -9.75 8.31 -5.03
CA LEU A 177 -11.03 8.48 -4.35
C LEU A 177 -12.21 7.82 -5.08
N LYS A 178 -12.19 7.76 -6.42
CA LYS A 178 -13.30 7.18 -7.21
C LYS A 178 -13.27 5.66 -7.23
N GLN A 179 -12.09 5.06 -7.12
CA GLN A 179 -11.88 3.62 -7.28
C GLN A 179 -10.94 3.10 -6.19
N PRO A 180 -11.35 3.13 -4.90
CA PRO A 180 -10.53 2.60 -3.84
C PRO A 180 -10.25 1.11 -4.06
N ILE A 181 -9.07 0.67 -3.63
CA ILE A 181 -8.72 -0.75 -3.60
C ILE A 181 -9.29 -1.33 -2.32
N GLU A 182 -10.13 -2.36 -2.38
CA GLU A 182 -10.75 -3.02 -1.23
C GLU A 182 -9.77 -3.87 -0.42
N HIS A 183 -10.10 -4.14 0.85
CA HIS A 183 -9.29 -5.02 1.71
C HIS A 183 -9.11 -6.40 1.07
N CYS A 184 -7.89 -6.96 1.13
CA CYS A 184 -7.52 -8.21 0.47
C CYS A 184 -7.70 -8.23 -1.07
N GLN A 185 -8.02 -7.10 -1.71
CA GLN A 185 -8.13 -7.05 -3.16
C GLN A 185 -6.78 -7.31 -3.82
N GLN A 186 -6.82 -8.12 -4.88
CA GLN A 186 -5.67 -8.47 -5.70
C GLN A 186 -5.58 -7.57 -6.93
N TYR A 187 -4.37 -7.13 -7.27
CA TYR A 187 -4.05 -6.42 -8.50
C TYR A 187 -2.91 -7.13 -9.22
N ARG A 188 -3.15 -7.60 -10.44
CA ARG A 188 -2.20 -8.42 -11.19
C ARG A 188 -1.38 -7.58 -12.16
N ILE A 189 -0.07 -7.76 -12.12
CA ILE A 189 0.90 -7.17 -13.04
C ILE A 189 1.49 -8.31 -13.86
N CYS A 190 1.16 -8.33 -15.15
CA CYS A 190 1.77 -9.25 -16.10
C CYS A 190 3.15 -8.72 -16.49
N ALA A 191 4.12 -9.63 -16.66
CA ALA A 191 5.34 -9.27 -17.38
C ALA A 191 4.93 -8.96 -18.82
N GLY A 192 5.26 -7.76 -19.29
CA GLY A 192 5.14 -7.41 -20.72
C GLY A 192 6.18 -8.14 -21.55
#